data_AF-A0A1V2M630-F1
#
_entry.id   AF-A0A1V2M630-F1
#
_cell.length_a   1.000
_cell.length_b   1.000
_cell.length_c   1.000
_cell.angle_alpha   90.00
_cell.angle_beta   90.00
_cell.angle_gamma   90.00
#
_symmetry.space_group_name_H-M   'P 1'
#
loop_
_entity.id
_entity.type
_entity.pdbx_description
1 polymer ?
#
loop_
_entity_poly.entity_id
_entity_poly.type
_entity_poly.pdbx_seq_one_letter_code
_entity_poly.pdbx_strand_id
1 'polypeptide(L)' 'MKSIELGKWVINFNKDYRVVKDDNTLIAIDHEREVVSVLSITDSGNICIEKNYYSMVYEILDDKNVLNCITLKN' A
#
# COMPACT_ATOMS: atom_id res chain seq x y z
N MET A 1 3.92 -11.44 5.38
CA MET A 1 3.52 -10.84 4.09
C MET A 1 2.02 -10.74 4.08
N LYS A 2 1.47 -9.54 3.86
CA LYS A 2 0.03 -9.29 3.88
C LYS A 2 -0.40 -8.78 2.52
N SER A 3 -1.44 -9.38 1.94
CA SER A 3 -1.99 -9.02 0.64
C SER A 3 -3.40 -8.48 0.80
N ILE A 4 -3.71 -7.36 0.17
CA ILE A 4 -4.97 -6.63 0.35
C ILE A 4 -5.44 -6.07 -0.98
N GLU A 5 -6.73 -6.20 -1.26
CA GLU A 5 -7.35 -5.63 -2.45
C GLU A 5 -7.79 -4.17 -2.22
N LEU A 6 -7.47 -3.33 -3.20
CA LEU A 6 -7.89 -1.94 -3.30
C LEU A 6 -8.31 -1.64 -4.76
N GLY A 7 -9.62 -1.64 -5.01
CA GLY A 7 -10.14 -1.64 -6.37
C GLY A 7 -9.63 -2.84 -7.18
N LYS A 8 -9.09 -2.59 -8.37
CA LYS A 8 -8.45 -3.63 -9.20
C LYS A 8 -7.03 -4.01 -8.76
N TRP A 9 -6.49 -3.34 -7.74
CA TRP A 9 -5.10 -3.51 -7.31
C TRP A 9 -4.98 -4.50 -6.17
N VAL A 10 -3.91 -5.28 -6.20
CA VAL A 10 -3.46 -6.12 -5.10
C VAL A 10 -2.22 -5.48 -4.47
N ILE A 11 -2.33 -5.12 -3.20
CA ILE A 11 -1.27 -4.45 -2.44
C ILE A 11 -0.62 -5.45 -1.50
N ASN A 12 0.68 -5.68 -1.67
CA ASN A 12 1.45 -6.60 -0.87
C ASN A 12 2.42 -5.85 0.05
N PHE A 13 2.25 -5.98 1.35
CA PHE A 13 3.23 -5.49 2.33
C PHE A 13 4.18 -6.61 2.74
N ASN A 14 5.49 -6.33 2.69
CA ASN A 14 6.52 -7.27 3.15
C ASN A 14 6.55 -7.44 4.68
N LYS A 15 5.99 -6.47 5.43
CA LYS A 15 5.78 -6.52 6.88
C LYS A 15 4.30 -6.70 7.23
N ASP A 16 4.03 -7.10 8.46
CA ASP A 16 2.65 -7.22 8.96
C ASP A 16 2.15 -5.86 9.47
N TYR A 17 1.54 -5.09 8.59
CA TYR A 17 0.89 -3.83 8.93
C TYR A 17 -0.58 -4.02 9.24
N ARG A 18 -1.08 -3.26 10.22
CA ARG A 18 -2.51 -3.03 10.32
C ARG A 18 -2.93 -2.18 9.13
N VAL A 19 -4.07 -2.52 8.55
CA VAL A 19 -4.58 -1.78 7.39
C VAL A 19 -6.02 -1.38 7.66
N VAL A 20 -6.30 -0.11 7.42
CA VAL A 20 -7.65 0.47 7.42
C VAL A 20 -7.92 0.90 5.99
N LYS A 21 -9.06 0.50 5.42
CA LYS A 21 -9.40 0.83 4.04
C LYS A 21 -10.88 1.14 3.89
N ASP A 22 -11.21 1.96 2.91
CA ASP A 22 -12.54 2.07 2.33
C ASP A 22 -12.51 1.52 0.88
N ASP A 23 -13.41 2.00 0.02
CA ASP A 23 -13.51 1.56 -1.37
C ASP A 23 -12.33 2.04 -2.22
N ASN A 24 -11.80 3.23 -1.93
CA ASN A 24 -10.81 3.91 -2.79
C ASN A 24 -9.51 4.25 -2.06
N THR A 25 -9.45 4.18 -0.74
CA THR A 25 -8.29 4.57 0.08
C THR A 25 -7.85 3.42 0.96
N LEU A 26 -6.53 3.27 1.12
CA LEU A 26 -5.89 2.34 2.02
C LEU A 26 -4.85 3.07 2.87
N ILE A 27 -4.93 2.87 4.19
CA ILE A 27 -3.97 3.39 5.16
C ILE A 27 -3.27 2.20 5.82
N ALA A 28 -1.95 2.12 5.68
CA ALA A 28 -1.12 1.17 6.40
C ALA A 28 -0.59 1.81 7.69
N ILE A 29 -0.72 1.08 8.80
CA ILE A 29 -0.37 1.50 10.15
C ILE A 29 0.54 0.42 10.74
N ASP A 30 1.61 0.84 11.40
CA ASP A 30 2.53 -0.08 12.05
C ASP A 30 2.09 -0.49 13.47
N HIS A 31 2.96 -1.25 14.13
CA HIS A 31 2.75 -1.76 15.48
C HIS A 31 2.80 -0.66 16.56
N GLU A 32 3.47 0.46 16.30
CA GLU A 32 3.52 1.64 17.18
C GLU A 32 2.30 2.56 16.97
N ARG A 33 1.42 2.20 16.02
CA ARG A 33 0.22 2.94 15.60
C ARG A 33 0.53 4.16 14.74
N GLU A 34 1.71 4.20 14.13
CA GLU A 34 2.10 5.25 13.20
C GLU A 34 1.65 4.93 11.78
N VAL A 35 1.20 5.95 11.04
CA VAL A 35 0.84 5.82 9.63
C VAL A 35 2.11 5.69 8.79
N VAL A 36 2.24 4.60 8.05
CA VAL A 36 3.44 4.33 7.23
C VAL A 36 3.24 4.63 5.75
N SER A 37 2.03 4.45 5.23
CA SER A 37 1.69 4.71 3.84
C SER A 37 0.19 4.98 3.69
N VAL A 38 -0.14 5.90 2.79
CA VAL A 38 -1.51 6.17 2.33
C VAL A 38 -1.54 5.96 0.83
N LEU A 39 -2.41 5.06 0.39
CA LEU A 39 -2.63 4.74 -1.02
C LEU A 39 -4.08 5.08 -1.37
N SER A 40 -4.30 5.51 -2.61
CA SER A 40 -5.65 5.72 -3.13
C SER A 40 -5.78 5.18 -4.56
N ILE A 41 -7.02 5.04 -5.02
CA ILE A 41 -7.36 4.75 -6.41
C ILE A 41 -7.98 6.00 -7.02
N THR A 42 -7.43 6.44 -8.16
CA THR A 42 -7.99 7.55 -8.94
C THR A 42 -9.26 7.12 -9.66
N ASP A 43 -10.06 8.08 -10.14
CA ASP A 43 -11.27 7.80 -10.94
C ASP A 43 -10.97 6.96 -12.21
N SER A 44 -9.75 7.04 -12.73
CA SER A 44 -9.28 6.22 -13.86
C SER A 44 -8.80 4.82 -13.47
N GLY A 45 -8.90 4.45 -12.18
CA GLY A 45 -8.47 3.18 -11.64
C GLY A 45 -6.96 3.05 -11.43
N ASN A 46 -6.19 4.14 -11.49
CA ASN A 46 -4.75 4.09 -11.24
C ASN A 46 -4.48 4.11 -9.75
N ILE A 47 -3.40 3.46 -9.32
CA ILE A 47 -2.95 3.58 -7.93
C ILE A 47 -2.17 4.87 -7.74
N CYS A 48 -2.48 5.58 -6.66
CA CYS A 48 -1.78 6.76 -6.20
C CYS A 48 -1.12 6.46 -4.86
N ILE A 49 0.13 6.88 -4.71
CA ILE A 49 0.83 6.85 -3.42
C ILE A 49 0.72 8.27 -2.86
N GLU A 50 -0.31 8.51 -2.04
CA GLU A 50 -0.63 9.83 -1.49
C GLU A 50 0.46 10.31 -0.53
N LYS A 51 0.89 9.42 0.38
CA LYS A 51 1.92 9.70 1.37
C LYS A 51 2.72 8.46 1.71
N ASN A 52 4.00 8.64 1.95
CA ASN A 52 4.90 7.61 2.45
C ASN A 52 5.79 8.20 3.56
N TYR A 53 5.76 7.57 4.73
CA TYR A 53 6.45 8.06 5.92
C TYR A 53 7.70 7.24 6.26
N TYR A 54 7.73 5.98 5.83
CA TYR A 54 8.88 5.09 6.01
C TYR A 54 9.63 4.90 4.71
N SER A 55 10.95 4.70 4.80
CA SER A 55 11.79 4.24 3.70
C SER A 55 11.20 2.98 3.07
N MET A 56 10.50 3.14 1.96
CA MET A 56 9.75 2.08 1.29
C MET A 56 10.02 2.12 -0.21
N VAL A 57 10.23 0.95 -0.78
CA VAL A 57 10.27 0.74 -2.22
C VAL A 57 8.89 0.27 -2.67
N TYR A 58 8.40 0.87 -3.74
CA TYR A 58 7.15 0.53 -4.40
C TYR A 58 7.50 -0.12 -5.74
N GLU A 59 7.24 -1.42 -5.86
CA GLU A 59 7.44 -2.17 -7.09
C GLU A 59 6.08 -2.45 -7.72
N ILE A 60 5.88 -1.95 -8.93
CA ILE A 60 4.69 -2.20 -9.73
C ILE A 60 5.01 -3.38 -10.65
N LEU A 61 4.26 -4.47 -10.51
CA LEU A 61 4.31 -5.57 -11.47
C LEU A 61 3.31 -5.26 -12.58
N ASP A 62 3.84 -4.79 -13.71
CA ASP A 62 3.04 -4.47 -14.89
C ASP A 62 2.23 -5.70 -15.36
N ASP A 63 1.10 -5.46 -16.01
CA ASP A 63 0.09 -6.46 -16.42
C ASP A 63 -0.70 -7.20 -15.32
N LYS A 64 -0.41 -6.99 -14.03
CA LYS A 64 -1.10 -7.70 -12.93
C LYS A 64 -1.84 -6.81 -11.93
N ASN A 65 -1.76 -5.48 -12.08
CA ASN A 65 -2.23 -4.52 -11.06
C ASN A 65 -1.74 -4.88 -9.65
N VAL A 66 -0.48 -5.29 -9.53
CA VAL A 66 0.12 -5.63 -8.22
C VAL A 66 1.09 -4.55 -7.82
N LEU A 67 0.94 -4.04 -6.60
CA LEU A 67 1.88 -3.14 -5.94
C LEU A 67 2.54 -3.85 -4.76
N ASN A 68 3.85 -4.07 -4.84
CA ASN A 68 4.64 -4.57 -3.72
C ASN A 68 5.21 -3.37 -2.94
N CYS A 69 4.82 -3.27 -1.67
CA CYS A 69 5.28 -2.30 -0.70
C CYS A 69 6.36 -2.93 0.19
N ILE A 70 7.62 -2.59 -0.10
CA ILE A 70 8.80 -3.17 0.53
C ILE A 70 9.40 -2.15 1.47
N THR A 71 9.20 -2.33 2.78
CA THR A 71 9.85 -1.50 3.78
C THR A 71 11.33 -1.85 3.85
N LEU A 72 12.20 -0.86 3.63
CA LEU A 72 13.63 -0.99 3.83
C LEU A 72 13.90 -1.05 5.35
N LYS A 73 14.75 -1.98 5.79
CA LYS A 73 15.20 -1.98 7.19
C LYS A 73 16.07 -0.73 7.40
N ASN A 74 15.78 0.03 8.45
CA ASN A 74 16.80 0.85 9.09
C ASN A 74 17.77 -0.08 9.82
#